data_AF-A0A940P5L8-F1
#
_entry.id   AF-A0A940P5L8-F1
#
_cell.length_a   1.000
_cell.length_b   1.000
_cell.length_c   1.000
_cell.angle_alpha   90.00
_cell.angle_beta   90.00
_cell.angle_gamma   90.00
#
_symmetry.space_group_name_H-M   'P 1'
#
loop_
_entity.id
_entity.type
_entity.pdbx_description
1 polymer ?
#
loop_
_entity_poly.entity_id
_entity_poly.type
_entity_poly.pdbx_seq_one_letter_code
_entity_poly.pdbx_strand_id
1 'polypeptide(L)' 'SADVTAFIRAVETYEHITELTPEIMHELIEKIVVHAPDKSSGHRTHEIEIHYRFDVAVATAVADSMKYDKKRKAA' A
#
# COMPACT_ATOMS: atom_id res chain seq x y z
N SER A 1 -14.66 -26.39 -21.13
CA SER A 1 -13.61 -25.36 -21.13
C SER A 1 -13.94 -24.16 -20.23
N ALA A 2 -14.85 -24.28 -19.24
CA ALA A 2 -15.30 -23.16 -18.39
C ALA A 2 -14.19 -22.55 -17.51
N ASP A 3 -13.14 -23.32 -17.23
CA ASP A 3 -12.02 -22.93 -16.37
C ASP A 3 -11.16 -21.80 -16.98
N VAL A 4 -10.87 -21.89 -18.29
CA VAL A 4 -10.04 -20.90 -18.98
C VAL A 4 -10.74 -19.54 -19.09
N THR A 5 -12.06 -19.52 -19.33
CA THR A 5 -12.83 -18.26 -19.41
C THR A 5 -12.96 -17.59 -18.05
N ALA A 6 -13.13 -18.35 -16.97
CA ALA A 6 -13.16 -17.80 -15.61
C ALA A 6 -11.79 -17.24 -15.20
N PHE A 7 -10.72 -17.97 -15.53
CA PHE A 7 -9.34 -17.52 -15.31
C PHE A 7 -9.02 -16.24 -16.08
N ILE A 8 -9.36 -16.16 -17.37
CA ILE A 8 -9.13 -14.95 -18.18
C ILE A 8 -9.87 -13.75 -17.60
N ARG A 9 -11.13 -13.90 -17.15
CA ARG A 9 -11.88 -12.79 -16.53
C ARG A 9 -11.26 -12.32 -15.21
N ALA A 10 -10.76 -13.25 -14.40
CA ALA A 10 -10.04 -12.88 -13.19
C ALA A 10 -8.79 -12.07 -13.55
N VAL A 11 -7.97 -12.56 -14.48
CA VAL A 11 -6.75 -11.87 -14.94
C VAL A 11 -7.06 -10.49 -15.53
N GLU A 12 -8.08 -10.35 -16.38
CA GLU A 12 -8.50 -9.04 -16.94
C GLU A 12 -8.92 -8.03 -15.87
N THR A 13 -9.56 -8.50 -14.78
CA THR A 13 -9.96 -7.64 -13.65
C THR A 13 -8.75 -7.12 -12.87
N TYR A 14 -7.65 -7.89 -12.82
CA TYR A 14 -6.40 -7.50 -12.16
C TYR A 14 -5.39 -6.82 -13.10
N GLU A 15 -5.53 -6.96 -14.43
CA GLU A 15 -4.67 -6.31 -15.42
C GLU A 15 -5.00 -4.81 -15.57
N HIS A 16 -6.27 -4.43 -15.34
CA HIS A 16 -6.74 -3.04 -15.42
C HIS A 16 -7.35 -2.58 -14.09
N ILE A 17 -6.54 -2.52 -13.03
CA ILE A 17 -6.95 -1.88 -11.77
C ILE A 17 -7.10 -0.37 -12.02
N THR A 18 -8.33 0.08 -12.25
CA THR A 18 -8.66 1.51 -12.38
C THR A 18 -8.79 2.20 -11.03
N GLU A 19 -9.23 1.45 -10.01
CA GLU A 19 -9.38 1.93 -8.64
C GLU A 19 -8.82 0.92 -7.65
N LEU A 20 -8.05 1.44 -6.68
CA LEU A 20 -7.45 0.66 -5.62
C LEU A 20 -8.48 0.49 -4.49
N THR A 21 -9.33 -0.53 -4.58
CA THR A 21 -10.33 -0.81 -3.53
C THR A 21 -9.68 -1.50 -2.32
N PRO A 22 -10.26 -1.37 -1.10
CA PRO A 22 -9.76 -2.08 0.08
C PRO A 22 -9.67 -3.60 -0.12
N GLU A 23 -10.61 -4.20 -0.83
CA GLU A 23 -10.63 -5.64 -1.12
C GLU A 23 -9.44 -6.04 -1.98
N ILE A 24 -9.20 -5.32 -3.08
CA ILE A 24 -8.05 -5.55 -3.97
C ILE A 24 -6.73 -5.35 -3.21
N MET A 25 -6.66 -4.33 -2.34
CA MET A 25 -5.50 -4.09 -1.48
C MET A 25 -5.21 -5.27 -0.55
N HIS A 26 -6.23 -5.82 0.11
CA HIS A 26 -6.08 -6.97 1.00
C HIS A 26 -5.69 -8.26 0.24
N GLU A 27 -6.10 -8.40 -1.02
CA GLU A 27 -5.72 -9.52 -1.86
C GLU A 27 -4.28 -9.42 -2.37
N LEU A 28 -3.82 -8.23 -2.75
CA LEU A 28 -2.51 -8.01 -3.36
C LEU A 28 -1.37 -7.85 -2.36
N ILE A 29 -1.66 -7.34 -1.16
CA ILE A 29 -0.64 -7.07 -0.13
C ILE A 29 -0.44 -8.33 0.71
N GLU A 30 0.82 -8.76 0.83
CA GLU A 30 1.21 -9.83 1.73
C GLU A 30 1.41 -9.32 3.16
N LYS A 31 2.19 -8.24 3.30
CA LYS A 31 2.45 -7.62 4.61
C LYS A 31 2.77 -6.13 4.46
N ILE A 32 2.53 -5.40 5.54
CA ILE A 32 2.96 -4.02 5.71
C ILE A 32 3.90 -3.97 6.91
N VAL A 33 5.12 -3.53 6.70
CA VAL A 33 6.12 -3.34 7.76
C VAL A 33 6.19 -1.85 8.07
N VAL A 34 5.91 -1.50 9.32
CA VAL A 34 6.06 -0.13 9.81
C VAL A 34 7.29 -0.08 10.71
N HIS A 35 8.29 0.67 10.27
CA HIS A 35 9.52 0.83 11.02
C HIS A 35 9.34 1.75 12.23
N ALA A 36 10.28 1.66 13.15
CA ALA A 36 10.34 2.53 14.32
C ALA A 36 10.37 4.01 13.89
N PRO A 37 9.77 4.91 14.68
CA PRO A 37 9.81 6.34 14.39
C PRO A 37 11.26 6.85 14.38
N ASP A 38 11.65 7.54 13.31
CA ASP A 38 12.86 8.35 13.25
C ASP A 38 12.53 9.82 13.56
N LYS A 39 13.45 10.51 14.21
CA LYS A 39 13.37 11.96 14.55
C LYS A 39 14.65 12.72 14.19
N SER A 40 15.60 12.09 13.50
CA SER A 40 16.88 12.70 13.13
C SER A 40 16.74 13.99 12.32
N SER A 41 15.66 14.14 11.53
CA SER A 41 15.35 15.32 10.70
C SER A 41 14.69 16.49 11.45
N GLY A 42 14.48 16.38 12.77
CA GLY A 42 13.80 17.38 13.59
C GLY A 42 12.28 17.25 13.65
N HIS A 43 11.70 16.23 13.01
CA HIS A 43 10.27 15.86 13.10
C HIS A 43 10.11 14.34 12.98
N ARG A 44 8.95 13.81 13.40
CA ARG A 44 8.74 12.35 13.47
C ARG A 44 8.36 11.79 12.10
N THR A 45 9.20 10.92 11.57
CA THR A 45 8.98 10.15 10.34
C THR A 45 8.88 8.66 10.64
N HIS A 46 8.09 7.94 9.84
CA HIS A 46 8.05 6.49 9.84
C HIS A 46 8.29 6.00 8.41
N GLU A 47 9.23 5.09 8.25
CA GLU A 47 9.36 4.33 7.02
C GLU A 47 8.34 3.19 7.04
N ILE A 48 7.69 2.99 5.90
CA ILE A 48 6.68 1.96 5.68
C ILE A 48 7.08 1.19 4.44
N GLU A 49 7.13 -0.13 4.55
CA GLU A 49 7.28 -1.04 3.42
C GLU A 49 5.98 -1.80 3.20
N ILE A 50 5.54 -1.84 1.95
CA ILE A 50 4.39 -2.62 1.50
C ILE A 50 4.93 -3.72 0.60
N HIS A 51 4.78 -4.96 1.05
CA HIS A 51 5.21 -6.15 0.32
C HIS A 51 4.01 -6.72 -0.41
N TYR A 52 4.10 -6.81 -1.73
CA TYR A 52 3.08 -7.43 -2.56
C TYR A 52 3.30 -8.95 -2.61
N ARG A 53 2.20 -9.70 -2.73
CA ARG A 53 2.27 -11.16 -2.86
C ARG A 53 3.12 -11.59 -4.07
N PHE A 54 3.63 -12.81 -3.98
CA PHE A 54 4.45 -13.45 -5.03
C PHE A 54 5.77 -12.71 -5.31
N ASP A 55 6.28 -11.95 -4.35
CA ASP A 55 7.53 -11.19 -4.44
C ASP A 55 7.59 -10.25 -5.67
N VAL A 56 6.42 -9.80 -6.15
CA VAL A 56 6.31 -9.01 -7.39
C VAL A 56 6.91 -7.62 -7.22
N ALA A 57 6.74 -7.01 -6.05
CA ALA A 57 7.25 -5.69 -5.75
C ALA A 57 7.33 -5.42 -4.25
N VAL A 58 8.16 -4.44 -3.88
CA VAL A 58 8.14 -3.79 -2.57
C VAL A 58 8.01 -2.29 -2.82
N ALA A 59 6.99 -1.67 -2.24
CA ALA A 59 6.82 -0.23 -2.26
C ALA A 59 7.24 0.37 -0.92
N THR A 60 8.06 1.42 -0.97
CA THR A 60 8.51 2.15 0.22
C THR A 60 7.84 3.52 0.27
N ALA A 61 7.33 3.88 1.45
CA ALA A 61 6.74 5.18 1.72
C ALA A 61 7.27 5.74 3.04
N VAL A 62 7.34 7.06 3.14
CA VAL A 62 7.70 7.76 4.39
C VAL A 62 6.50 8.58 4.85
N ALA A 63 5.99 8.24 6.04
CA ALA A 63 4.93 8.99 6.71
C ALA A 63 5.56 10.03 7.64
N ASP A 64 5.37 11.31 7.33
CA ASP A 64 5.83 12.45 8.13
C ASP A 64 4.68 13.05 8.95
N SER A 65 4.82 13.07 10.27
CA SER A 65 3.79 13.59 11.17
C SER A 65 3.64 15.11 11.11
N MET A 66 4.63 15.87 10.61
CA MET A 66 4.53 17.33 10.47
C MET A 66 3.31 17.75 9.63
N LYS A 67 2.98 17.00 8.58
CA LYS A 67 1.81 17.28 7.73
C LYS A 67 0.50 17.09 8.50
N TYR A 68 0.40 16.04 9.30
CA TYR A 68 -0.79 15.74 10.11
C TYR A 68 -0.95 16.73 11.27
N ASP A 69 0.14 17.04 11.99
CA ASP A 69 0.12 17.93 13.14
C ASP A 69 -0.25 19.37 12.76
N LYS A 70 0.20 19.86 11.59
CA LYS A 70 -0.21 21.17 11.05
C LYS A 70 -1.71 21.23 10.78
N LYS A 71 -2.28 20.18 10.18
CA LYS A 71 -3.73 20.12 9.87
C LYS A 71 -4.57 20.12 11.13
N ARG A 72 -4.11 19.43 12.19
CA ARG A 72 -4.79 19.38 13.49
C ARG A 72 -4.74 20.70 14.26
N LYS A 73 -3.70 21.52 14.09
CA LYS A 73 -3.59 22.85 14.72
C LYS A 73 -4.37 23.95 14.01
N ALA A 74 -4.75 23.73 12.75
CA ALA A 74 -5.55 24.67 11.96
C ALA A 74 -7.07 24.45 12.08
N ALA A 75 -7.49 23.42 12.82
CA ALA A 75 -8.87 23.06 13.12
C ALA A 75 -9.16 23.35 14.60
#